data_AF-A0A8T7BY37-F1
#
_entry.id   AF-A0A8T7BY37-F1
#
_cell.length_a   1.000
_cell.length_b   1.000
_cell.length_c   1.000
_cell.angle_alpha   90.00
_cell.angle_beta   90.00
_cell.angle_gamma   90.00
#
_symmetry.space_group_name_H-M   'P 1'
#
loop_
_entity.id
_entity.type
_entity.pdbx_description
1 polymer ?
#
loop_
_entity_poly.entity_id
_entity_poly.type
_entity_poly.pdbx_seq_one_letter_code
_entity_poly.pdbx_strand_id
1 'polypeptide(L)'
;LKETHFRDKIGTLSEFEDEMRILNDSIPPNLKNVVFIDDLDRCKPQILSEIIEALQLLEVSRKCIYILGMDMHIVVKTIESEYAKLNPEVNSSLNSNNPLEHGAGYRFLEKIIQARLSIPSFDVDAMSRLAGSLSSQPDKEDPTEHPSSQPGMSAQLEQVKAKNELPAETEAPRDSPEVAALIERYGARYFRNPRRLKRWVNSFRIHVYLAMADKIDVSAEHLARFLVLCEKWPGLVAMFLAHPQLFEAWLGGEPEIESFREAVNSSDLFSFQDAIETLQQDSVISLFKGDSSVDEGDSSVGMIKADELRLLCDWYDFRFYR
;
A
#
# COMPACT_ATOMS: atom_id res chain seq x y z
N LEU A 1 29.38 9.00 -21.89
CA LEU A 1 28.54 8.04 -21.16
C LEU A 1 28.47 6.78 -22.02
N LYS A 2 29.15 5.70 -21.62
CA LYS A 2 29.07 4.41 -22.35
C LYS A 2 27.71 3.80 -22.04
N GLU A 3 26.97 3.39 -23.06
CA GLU A 3 25.75 2.60 -22.91
C GLU A 3 26.13 1.25 -22.29
N THR A 4 25.86 1.08 -21.00
CA THR A 4 25.99 -0.20 -20.31
C THR A 4 24.73 -1.02 -20.60
N HIS A 5 24.87 -1.97 -21.52
CA HIS A 5 23.84 -3.00 -21.70
C HIS A 5 23.88 -3.96 -20.51
N PHE A 6 22.75 -4.08 -19.80
CA PHE A 6 22.54 -5.00 -18.67
C PHE A 6 22.72 -6.50 -18.98
N ARG A 7 23.17 -6.86 -20.20
CA ARG A 7 23.39 -8.24 -20.64
C ARG A 7 24.68 -8.88 -20.10
N ASP A 8 25.63 -8.10 -19.58
CA ASP A 8 26.85 -8.61 -18.91
C ASP A 8 26.58 -8.92 -17.42
N LYS A 9 25.48 -9.65 -17.17
CA LYS A 9 24.73 -9.79 -15.89
C LYS A 9 25.51 -10.16 -14.62
N ILE A 10 26.73 -10.70 -14.70
CA ILE A 10 27.52 -11.09 -13.51
C ILE A 10 28.51 -9.98 -13.11
N GLY A 11 29.13 -9.31 -14.09
CA GLY A 11 30.09 -8.24 -13.82
C GLY A 11 29.40 -6.97 -13.33
N THR A 12 28.34 -6.55 -14.01
CA THR A 12 27.60 -5.32 -13.68
C THR A 12 26.88 -5.41 -12.34
N LEU A 13 26.40 -6.61 -11.95
CA LEU A 13 25.77 -6.80 -10.65
C LEU A 13 26.80 -6.77 -9.52
N SER A 14 27.94 -7.44 -9.67
CA SER A 14 29.03 -7.40 -8.69
C SER A 14 29.57 -5.99 -8.52
N GLU A 15 29.73 -5.25 -9.62
CA GLU A 15 30.15 -3.84 -9.60
C GLU A 15 29.14 -2.97 -8.87
N PHE A 16 27.85 -3.14 -9.19
CA PHE A 16 26.78 -2.41 -8.52
C PHE A 16 26.70 -2.73 -7.01
N GLU A 17 26.83 -4.00 -6.62
CA GLU A 17 26.87 -4.42 -5.21
C GLU A 17 28.07 -3.81 -4.47
N ASP A 18 29.25 -3.79 -5.11
CA ASP A 18 30.45 -3.18 -4.56
C ASP A 18 30.31 -1.66 -4.41
N GLU A 19 29.76 -0.98 -5.40
CA GLU A 19 29.47 0.47 -5.35
C GLU A 19 28.48 0.80 -4.23
N MET A 20 27.39 0.02 -4.12
CA MET A 20 26.41 0.20 -3.05
C MET A 20 27.00 -0.12 -1.67
N ARG A 21 27.90 -1.10 -1.57
CA ARG A 21 28.63 -1.37 -0.32
C ARG A 21 29.50 -0.17 0.06
N ILE A 22 30.27 0.37 -0.87
CA ILE A 22 31.13 1.55 -0.62
C ILE A 22 30.29 2.75 -0.18
N LEU A 23 29.17 3.00 -0.87
CA LEU A 23 28.23 4.06 -0.50
C LEU A 23 27.68 3.84 0.92
N ASN A 24 27.25 2.62 1.23
CA ASN A 24 26.71 2.26 2.54
C ASN A 24 27.75 2.36 3.66
N ASP A 25 29.01 2.02 3.40
CA ASP A 25 30.10 2.12 4.37
C ASP A 25 30.54 3.57 4.61
N SER A 26 30.34 4.44 3.61
CA SER A 26 30.61 5.88 3.71
C SER A 26 29.57 6.63 4.55
N ILE A 27 28.44 6.00 4.88
CA ILE A 27 27.33 6.64 5.58
C ILE A 27 27.35 6.28 7.07
N PRO A 28 27.20 7.29 7.96
CA PRO A 28 27.11 7.07 9.39
C PRO A 28 26.12 5.96 9.77
N PRO A 29 26.43 5.11 10.77
CA PRO A 29 25.58 3.97 11.12
C PRO A 29 24.12 4.31 11.48
N ASN A 30 23.88 5.54 11.96
CA ASN A 30 22.57 6.06 12.32
C ASN A 30 21.77 6.64 11.15
N LEU A 31 22.38 6.76 9.96
CA LEU A 31 21.73 7.30 8.77
C LEU A 31 21.39 6.18 7.77
N LYS A 32 20.37 6.47 6.96
CA LYS A 32 19.92 5.62 5.87
C LYS A 32 20.03 6.37 4.55
N ASN A 33 20.40 5.64 3.50
CA ASN A 33 20.23 6.10 2.12
C ASN A 33 18.76 6.07 1.76
N VAL A 34 18.23 7.17 1.24
CA VAL A 34 16.87 7.20 0.70
C VAL A 34 16.96 7.49 -0.79
N VAL A 35 16.49 6.55 -1.61
CA VAL A 35 16.51 6.62 -3.07
C VAL A 35 15.08 6.77 -3.56
N PHE A 36 14.78 7.90 -4.16
CA PHE A 36 13.49 8.16 -4.82
C PHE A 36 13.59 7.75 -6.29
N ILE A 37 12.67 6.91 -6.73
CA ILE A 37 12.53 6.49 -8.14
C ILE A 37 11.11 6.84 -8.54
N ASP A 38 10.96 7.81 -9.43
CA ASP A 38 9.66 8.31 -9.87
C ASP A 38 9.40 7.94 -11.34
N ASP A 39 8.15 8.09 -11.80
CA ASP A 39 7.71 7.88 -13.18
C ASP A 39 7.99 6.46 -13.74
N LEU A 40 7.97 5.41 -12.89
CA LEU A 40 8.15 4.03 -13.36
C LEU A 40 7.07 3.61 -14.37
N ASP A 41 5.85 4.13 -14.22
CA ASP A 41 4.73 3.90 -15.14
C ASP A 41 4.89 4.60 -16.50
N ARG A 42 5.84 5.53 -16.63
CA ARG A 42 6.20 6.17 -17.91
C ARG A 42 7.36 5.48 -18.62
N CYS A 43 8.03 4.53 -17.96
CA CYS A 43 9.16 3.82 -18.55
C CYS A 43 8.73 2.92 -19.71
N LYS A 44 9.63 2.74 -20.69
CA LYS A 44 9.45 1.70 -21.70
C LYS A 44 9.43 0.32 -21.02
N PRO A 45 8.65 -0.65 -21.51
CA PRO A 45 8.51 -1.96 -20.86
C PRO A 45 9.83 -2.68 -20.55
N GLN A 46 10.80 -2.61 -21.47
CA GLN A 46 12.12 -3.24 -21.28
C GLN A 46 12.90 -2.57 -20.14
N ILE A 47 12.90 -1.24 -20.09
CA ILE A 47 13.59 -0.47 -19.05
C ILE A 47 12.93 -0.69 -17.68
N LEU A 48 11.60 -0.71 -17.63
CA LEU A 48 10.85 -1.04 -16.42
C LEU A 48 11.26 -2.43 -15.89
N SER A 49 11.36 -3.41 -16.77
CA SER A 49 11.74 -4.78 -16.40
C SER A 49 13.18 -4.84 -15.85
N GLU A 50 14.12 -4.14 -16.49
CA GLU A 50 15.50 -4.04 -16.02
C GLU A 50 15.59 -3.36 -14.64
N ILE A 51 14.85 -2.27 -14.40
CA ILE A 51 14.79 -1.59 -13.11
C ILE A 51 14.22 -2.52 -12.03
N ILE A 52 13.13 -3.23 -12.33
CA ILE A 52 12.47 -4.10 -11.37
C ILE A 52 13.35 -5.33 -11.04
N GLU A 53 14.04 -5.90 -12.04
CA GLU A 53 15.07 -6.93 -11.83
C GLU A 53 16.21 -6.40 -10.95
N ALA A 54 16.71 -5.19 -11.22
CA ALA A 54 17.74 -4.57 -10.41
C ALA A 54 17.27 -4.40 -8.96
N LEU A 55 16.09 -3.80 -8.74
CA LEU A 55 15.47 -3.61 -7.42
C LEU A 55 15.35 -4.92 -6.62
N GLN A 56 15.05 -6.04 -7.28
CA GLN A 56 15.00 -7.36 -6.63
C GLN A 56 16.36 -7.80 -6.09
N LEU A 57 17.45 -7.42 -6.78
CA LEU A 57 18.83 -7.75 -6.38
C LEU A 57 19.34 -6.81 -5.27
N LEU A 58 18.75 -5.62 -5.11
CA LEU A 58 19.14 -4.64 -4.07
C LEU A 58 18.83 -5.06 -2.62
N GLU A 59 18.18 -6.21 -2.42
CA GLU A 59 17.86 -6.76 -1.09
C GLU A 59 19.12 -6.97 -0.21
N VAL A 60 20.33 -6.87 -0.81
CA VAL A 60 21.64 -6.92 -0.15
C VAL A 60 21.92 -5.72 0.78
N SER A 61 21.27 -4.56 0.60
CA SER A 61 21.61 -3.31 1.30
C SER A 61 20.60 -2.94 2.42
N ARG A 62 20.87 -3.34 3.68
CA ARG A 62 20.05 -2.97 4.86
C ARG A 62 20.09 -1.48 5.23
N LYS A 63 20.88 -0.66 4.54
CA LYS A 63 21.01 0.79 4.77
C LYS A 63 20.26 1.65 3.75
N CYS A 64 19.67 1.05 2.70
CA CYS A 64 18.88 1.79 1.71
C CYS A 64 17.37 1.63 1.92
N ILE A 65 16.65 2.72 1.72
CA ILE A 65 15.20 2.80 1.63
C ILE A 65 14.89 3.27 0.20
N TYR A 66 14.12 2.48 -0.53
CA TYR A 66 13.67 2.84 -1.88
C TYR A 66 12.22 3.31 -1.81
N ILE A 67 11.97 4.51 -2.33
CA ILE A 67 10.63 5.08 -2.45
C ILE A 67 10.30 5.13 -3.93
N LEU A 68 9.24 4.42 -4.32
CA LEU A 68 8.83 4.27 -5.71
C LEU A 68 7.55 5.09 -5.95
N GLY A 69 7.65 6.10 -6.80
CA GLY A 69 6.51 6.82 -7.37
C GLY A 69 6.07 6.15 -8.66
N MET A 70 4.85 5.59 -8.68
CA MET A 70 4.32 4.92 -9.86
C MET A 70 2.81 4.75 -9.82
N ASP A 71 2.18 4.77 -10.99
CA ASP A 71 0.88 4.11 -11.17
C ASP A 71 1.10 2.58 -11.19
N MET A 72 0.78 1.96 -10.06
CA MET A 72 0.90 0.52 -9.85
C MET A 72 0.17 -0.30 -10.92
N HIS A 73 -0.97 0.19 -11.42
CA HIS A 73 -1.76 -0.53 -12.42
C HIS A 73 -1.03 -0.63 -13.76
N ILE A 74 -0.46 0.48 -14.20
CA ILE A 74 0.30 0.56 -15.44
C ILE A 74 1.55 -0.31 -15.35
N VAL A 75 2.26 -0.26 -14.21
CA VAL A 75 3.45 -1.09 -13.97
C VAL A 75 3.10 -2.58 -13.99
N VAL A 76 2.04 -3.00 -13.30
CA VAL A 76 1.61 -4.40 -13.29
C VAL A 76 1.27 -4.90 -14.69
N LYS A 77 0.43 -4.18 -15.43
CA LYS A 77 0.04 -4.57 -16.80
C LYS A 77 1.24 -4.67 -17.73
N THR A 78 2.20 -3.77 -17.57
CA THR A 78 3.43 -3.77 -18.38
C THR A 78 4.29 -4.99 -18.07
N ILE A 79 4.47 -5.33 -16.78
CA ILE A 79 5.20 -6.52 -16.35
C ILE A 79 4.52 -7.79 -16.86
N GLU A 80 3.20 -7.91 -16.69
CA GLU A 80 2.44 -9.07 -17.15
C GLU A 80 2.56 -9.26 -18.66
N SER A 81 2.51 -8.16 -19.43
CA SER A 81 2.70 -8.20 -20.88
C SER A 81 4.10 -8.68 -21.28
N GLU A 82 5.17 -8.21 -20.63
CA GLU A 82 6.54 -8.65 -20.94
C GLU A 82 6.77 -10.11 -20.54
N TYR A 83 6.26 -10.55 -19.39
CA TYR A 83 6.34 -11.95 -18.96
C TYR A 83 5.59 -12.90 -19.91
N ALA A 84 4.40 -12.50 -20.38
CA ALA A 84 3.62 -13.28 -21.33
C ALA A 84 4.34 -13.45 -22.69
N LYS A 85 5.11 -12.44 -23.14
CA LYS A 85 5.93 -12.54 -24.36
C LYS A 85 7.10 -13.50 -24.20
N LEU A 86 7.74 -13.49 -23.03
CA LEU A 86 8.92 -14.31 -22.74
C LEU A 86 8.56 -15.78 -22.48
N ASN A 87 7.38 -16.05 -21.91
CA ASN A 87 6.93 -17.39 -21.56
C ASN A 87 5.45 -17.62 -21.95
N PRO A 88 5.15 -17.78 -23.26
CA PRO A 88 3.78 -17.95 -23.73
C PRO A 88 3.07 -19.17 -23.12
N GLU A 89 3.83 -20.22 -22.78
CA GLU A 89 3.31 -21.46 -22.16
C GLU A 89 3.04 -21.32 -20.65
N VAL A 90 3.64 -20.32 -19.98
CA VAL A 90 3.54 -20.07 -18.52
C VAL A 90 2.35 -19.14 -18.18
N ASN A 91 1.61 -18.66 -19.18
CA ASN A 91 0.35 -17.92 -18.98
C ASN A 91 -0.66 -18.69 -18.10
N SER A 92 -0.58 -20.03 -18.08
CA SER A 92 -1.44 -20.88 -17.26
C SER A 92 -1.08 -20.90 -15.76
N SER A 93 0.17 -20.56 -15.38
CA SER A 93 0.67 -20.64 -13.98
C SER A 93 0.85 -19.27 -13.31
N LEU A 94 0.89 -18.18 -14.08
CA LEU A 94 0.96 -16.82 -13.56
C LEU A 94 -0.42 -16.31 -13.12
N ASN A 95 -1.48 -16.69 -13.84
CA ASN A 95 -2.85 -16.46 -13.38
C ASN A 95 -3.05 -17.23 -12.07
N SER A 96 -3.29 -16.53 -10.96
CA SER A 96 -4.00 -17.24 -9.88
C SER A 96 -5.35 -17.57 -10.47
N ASN A 97 -5.67 -18.85 -10.54
CA ASN A 97 -7.05 -19.28 -10.75
C ASN A 97 -7.95 -18.83 -9.59
N ASN A 98 -7.39 -18.28 -8.50
CA ASN A 98 -8.14 -17.60 -7.45
C ASN A 98 -8.26 -16.08 -7.73
N PRO A 99 -9.43 -15.62 -8.15
CA PRO A 99 -9.73 -14.22 -8.46
C PRO A 99 -9.94 -13.34 -7.21
N LEU A 100 -9.98 -13.94 -6.02
CA LEU A 100 -10.02 -13.20 -4.76
C LEU A 100 -8.64 -12.68 -4.37
N GLU A 101 -7.57 -13.28 -4.88
CA GLU A 101 -6.19 -12.89 -4.61
C GLU A 101 -5.65 -11.90 -5.64
N HIS A 102 -4.51 -11.26 -5.33
CA HIS A 102 -3.80 -10.40 -6.28
C HIS A 102 -3.40 -11.16 -7.56
N GLY A 103 -3.46 -10.47 -8.70
CA GLY A 103 -2.97 -10.97 -9.99
C GLY A 103 -1.46 -11.26 -10.04
N ALA A 104 -1.01 -11.81 -11.16
CA ALA A 104 0.36 -12.31 -11.33
C ALA A 104 1.42 -11.21 -11.16
N GLY A 105 1.23 -10.07 -11.84
CA GLY A 105 2.16 -8.96 -11.79
C GLY A 105 2.17 -8.28 -10.44
N TYR A 106 1.03 -8.23 -9.74
CA TYR A 106 0.98 -7.81 -8.34
C TYR A 106 1.81 -8.72 -7.44
N ARG A 107 1.61 -10.04 -7.52
CA ARG A 107 2.41 -11.01 -6.75
C ARG A 107 3.90 -10.94 -7.07
N PHE A 108 4.25 -10.54 -8.28
CA PHE A 108 5.63 -10.27 -8.65
C PHE A 108 6.16 -9.03 -7.93
N LEU A 109 5.48 -7.89 -8.04
CA LEU A 109 5.86 -6.64 -7.37
C LEU A 109 5.86 -6.74 -5.85
N GLU A 110 4.96 -7.53 -5.28
CA GLU A 110 4.92 -7.87 -3.87
C GLU A 110 6.27 -8.40 -3.36
N LYS A 111 7.08 -9.07 -4.21
CA LYS A 111 8.40 -9.55 -3.80
C LYS A 111 9.38 -8.42 -3.48
N ILE A 112 9.14 -7.24 -4.03
CA ILE A 112 10.02 -6.07 -3.99
C ILE A 112 9.44 -5.01 -3.05
N ILE A 113 8.13 -4.77 -3.14
CA ILE A 113 7.42 -3.73 -2.39
C ILE A 113 7.04 -4.23 -1.01
N GLN A 114 7.63 -3.60 0.02
CA GLN A 114 7.44 -3.97 1.43
C GLN A 114 6.34 -3.16 2.13
N ALA A 115 5.90 -2.04 1.56
CA ALA A 115 4.77 -1.26 2.03
C ALA A 115 4.22 -0.46 0.84
N ARG A 116 2.92 -0.19 0.86
CA ARG A 116 2.24 0.65 -0.14
C ARG A 116 1.62 1.84 0.57
N LEU A 117 1.71 3.00 -0.07
CA LEU A 117 1.01 4.20 0.33
C LEU A 117 0.32 4.74 -0.92
N SER A 118 -1.00 4.80 -0.90
CA SER A 118 -1.77 5.42 -1.95
C SER A 118 -1.83 6.92 -1.72
N ILE A 119 -1.67 7.71 -2.78
CA ILE A 119 -1.86 9.16 -2.69
C ILE A 119 -3.36 9.42 -2.80
N PRO A 120 -3.99 10.06 -1.81
CA PRO A 120 -5.42 10.31 -1.82
C PRO A 120 -5.82 11.17 -3.02
N SER A 121 -7.07 10.98 -3.47
CA SER A 121 -7.66 11.82 -4.51
C SER A 121 -7.72 13.28 -4.07
N PHE A 122 -7.72 14.19 -5.03
CA PHE A 122 -7.69 15.63 -4.74
C PHE A 122 -8.94 16.08 -3.98
N ASP A 123 -8.74 16.89 -2.95
CA ASP A 123 -9.80 17.66 -2.31
C ASP A 123 -10.11 18.90 -3.17
N VAL A 124 -11.40 19.13 -3.46
CA VAL A 124 -11.85 20.29 -4.25
C VAL A 124 -11.43 21.59 -3.59
N ASP A 125 -11.43 21.65 -2.26
CA ASP A 125 -10.99 22.84 -1.53
C ASP A 125 -9.46 23.00 -1.63
N ALA A 126 -8.70 21.91 -1.56
CA ALA A 126 -7.26 21.93 -1.78
C ALA A 126 -6.90 22.38 -3.20
N MET A 127 -7.62 21.89 -4.22
CA MET A 127 -7.45 22.33 -5.60
C MET A 127 -7.82 23.78 -5.80
N SER A 128 -8.87 24.27 -5.14
CA SER A 128 -9.27 25.68 -5.17
C SER A 128 -8.21 26.57 -4.53
N ARG A 129 -7.63 26.15 -3.39
CA ARG A 129 -6.50 26.84 -2.74
C ARG A 129 -5.26 26.88 -3.65
N LEU A 130 -4.93 25.75 -4.29
CA LEU A 130 -3.83 25.66 -5.24
C LEU A 130 -4.06 26.54 -6.47
N ALA A 131 -5.28 26.54 -7.03
CA ALA A 131 -5.62 27.40 -8.16
C ALA A 131 -5.50 28.89 -7.80
N GLY A 132 -5.93 29.27 -6.59
CA GLY A 132 -5.76 30.61 -6.06
C GLY A 132 -4.29 31.02 -5.91
N SER A 133 -3.43 30.12 -5.40
CA SER A 133 -2.00 30.39 -5.26
C SER A 133 -1.28 30.49 -6.60
N LEU A 134 -1.65 29.65 -7.58
CA LEU A 134 -1.09 29.69 -8.94
C LEU A 134 -1.55 30.90 -9.75
N SER A 135 -2.75 31.44 -9.48
CA SER A 135 -3.29 32.63 -10.15
C SER A 135 -2.77 33.94 -9.58
N SER A 136 -2.19 33.91 -8.37
CA SER A 136 -1.55 35.06 -7.74
C SER A 136 -0.15 35.25 -8.36
N GLN A 137 0.00 36.19 -9.30
CA GLN A 137 1.32 36.62 -9.75
C GLN A 137 2.08 37.25 -8.56
N PRO A 138 3.41 37.10 -8.43
CA PRO A 138 4.17 37.90 -7.49
C PRO A 138 4.06 39.36 -7.93
N ASP A 139 3.29 40.16 -7.19
CA ASP A 139 3.10 41.57 -7.50
C ASP A 139 4.46 42.29 -7.53
N LYS A 140 4.62 43.16 -8.54
CA LYS A 140 5.76 44.07 -8.65
C LYS A 140 5.85 44.91 -7.37
N GLU A 141 6.98 44.82 -6.69
CA GLU A 141 7.32 45.68 -5.55
C GLU A 141 7.29 47.16 -5.98
N ASP A 142 6.39 47.94 -5.37
CA ASP A 142 6.44 49.41 -5.35
C ASP A 142 6.93 49.82 -3.94
N PRO A 143 8.08 50.52 -3.79
CA PRO A 143 8.77 50.67 -2.52
C PRO A 143 8.28 51.90 -1.75
N THR A 144 7.05 51.90 -1.23
CA THR A 144 6.67 52.86 -0.18
C THR A 144 5.57 52.32 0.73
N GLU A 145 5.89 52.28 2.03
CA GLU A 145 5.00 52.18 3.21
C GLU A 145 4.58 50.78 3.69
N HIS A 146 5.39 50.24 4.62
CA HIS A 146 4.92 49.33 5.68
C HIS A 146 4.14 50.16 6.73
N PRO A 147 3.03 49.67 7.32
CA PRO A 147 3.15 48.65 8.36
C PRO A 147 1.94 47.70 8.51
N SER A 148 2.14 46.41 8.25
CA SER A 148 1.66 45.30 9.10
C SER A 148 2.10 44.00 8.44
N SER A 149 3.24 43.50 8.86
CA SER A 149 3.84 42.25 8.42
C SER A 149 2.97 41.07 8.90
N GLN A 150 1.99 40.65 8.09
CA GLN A 150 1.51 39.28 8.17
C GLN A 150 2.51 38.40 7.41
N PRO A 151 3.02 37.34 8.04
CA PRO A 151 4.21 36.70 7.53
C PRO A 151 3.82 35.76 6.37
N GLY A 152 4.16 36.21 5.15
CA GLY A 152 4.04 35.44 3.93
C GLY A 152 4.90 34.17 3.98
N MET A 153 4.41 33.15 3.28
CA MET A 153 4.99 31.88 2.79
C MET A 153 6.31 31.33 3.39
N SER A 154 7.30 32.17 3.70
CA SER A 154 8.44 31.85 4.58
C SER A 154 7.99 31.42 5.97
N ALA A 155 6.97 32.05 6.57
CA ALA A 155 6.47 31.62 7.88
C ALA A 155 5.55 30.40 7.80
N GLN A 156 5.00 30.05 6.64
CA GLN A 156 4.32 28.77 6.46
C GLN A 156 5.34 27.66 6.20
N LEU A 157 6.44 27.91 5.51
CA LEU A 157 7.56 26.96 5.45
C LEU A 157 8.25 26.81 6.81
N GLU A 158 8.37 27.90 7.60
CA GLU A 158 8.88 27.84 8.97
C GLU A 158 7.84 27.29 9.96
N GLN A 159 6.53 27.49 9.81
CA GLN A 159 5.51 26.84 10.65
C GLN A 159 5.29 25.38 10.29
N VAL A 160 5.49 24.99 9.02
CA VAL A 160 5.55 23.58 8.59
C VAL A 160 6.86 22.94 9.06
N LYS A 161 7.99 23.66 9.06
CA LYS A 161 9.24 23.19 9.67
C LYS A 161 9.19 23.16 11.21
N ALA A 162 8.51 24.09 11.86
CA ALA A 162 8.40 24.18 13.32
C ALA A 162 7.32 23.25 13.91
N LYS A 163 6.34 22.80 13.10
CA LYS A 163 5.45 21.69 13.49
C LYS A 163 6.01 20.31 13.14
N ASN A 164 6.92 20.22 12.17
CA ASN A 164 7.62 18.98 11.79
C ASN A 164 9.12 19.06 12.12
N GLU A 165 9.49 19.58 13.29
CA GLU A 165 10.77 19.18 13.87
C GLU A 165 10.63 17.69 14.20
N LEU A 166 10.90 16.82 13.21
CA LEU A 166 11.21 15.43 13.48
C LEU A 166 12.33 15.48 14.52
N PRO A 167 12.13 14.92 15.72
CA PRO A 167 13.14 14.99 16.75
C PRO A 167 14.43 14.43 16.17
N ALA A 168 15.47 15.27 16.20
CA ALA A 168 16.81 14.85 15.88
C ALA A 168 17.13 13.63 16.77
N GLU A 169 17.48 12.52 16.12
CA GLU A 169 17.95 11.28 16.75
C GLU A 169 16.95 10.41 17.54
N THR A 170 15.66 10.39 17.19
CA THR A 170 14.81 9.29 17.68
C THR A 170 14.98 8.04 16.81
N GLU A 171 15.35 6.92 17.45
CA GLU A 171 15.11 5.58 16.93
C GLU A 171 13.72 5.52 16.26
N ALA A 172 13.56 4.71 15.20
CA ALA A 172 12.26 4.51 14.57
C ALA A 172 11.18 4.31 15.66
N PRO A 173 10.02 5.01 15.57
CA PRO A 173 9.01 4.95 16.62
C PRO A 173 8.74 3.51 17.01
N ARG A 174 8.95 3.19 18.29
CA ARG A 174 8.66 1.84 18.78
C ARG A 174 7.15 1.61 18.69
N ASP A 175 6.76 0.41 18.28
CA ASP A 175 5.35 0.03 18.24
C ASP A 175 4.71 0.26 19.62
N SER A 176 3.49 0.78 19.64
CA SER A 176 2.71 0.80 20.88
C SER A 176 2.44 -0.65 21.33
N PRO A 177 2.24 -0.91 22.64
CA PRO A 177 1.89 -2.25 23.12
C PRO A 177 0.66 -2.84 22.41
N GLU A 178 -0.32 -2.00 22.07
CA GLU A 178 -1.50 -2.37 21.29
C GLU A 178 -1.13 -2.86 19.88
N VAL A 179 -0.32 -2.08 19.14
CA VAL A 179 0.14 -2.47 17.78
C VAL A 179 0.93 -3.77 17.82
N ALA A 180 1.80 -3.94 18.82
CA ALA A 180 2.58 -5.18 18.99
C ALA A 180 1.67 -6.40 19.26
N ALA A 181 0.67 -6.26 20.13
CA ALA A 181 -0.29 -7.31 20.42
C ALA A 181 -1.12 -7.70 19.19
N LEU A 182 -1.55 -6.73 18.38
CA LEU A 182 -2.28 -6.98 17.14
C LEU A 182 -1.41 -7.69 16.09
N ILE A 183 -0.13 -7.32 15.99
CA ILE A 183 0.82 -8.02 15.12
C ILE A 183 0.96 -9.49 15.52
N GLU A 184 1.04 -9.79 16.82
CA GLU A 184 1.11 -11.16 17.32
C GLU A 184 -0.19 -11.92 17.05
N ARG A 185 -1.34 -11.30 17.33
CA ARG A 185 -2.69 -11.88 17.17
C ARG A 185 -3.00 -12.26 15.71
N TYR A 186 -2.72 -11.37 14.76
CA TYR A 186 -3.07 -11.56 13.35
C TYR A 186 -1.91 -12.06 12.48
N GLY A 187 -0.66 -11.80 12.86
CA GLY A 187 0.51 -12.09 12.04
C GLY A 187 0.64 -13.57 11.66
N ALA A 188 0.99 -14.43 12.61
CA ALA A 188 1.22 -15.86 12.35
C ALA A 188 -0.08 -16.62 11.99
N ARG A 189 -1.24 -16.11 12.43
CA ARG A 189 -2.56 -16.69 12.15
C ARG A 189 -2.90 -16.65 10.66
N TYR A 190 -2.66 -15.51 10.00
CA TYR A 190 -3.03 -15.31 8.60
C TYR A 190 -1.84 -15.43 7.64
N PHE A 191 -0.60 -15.20 8.08
CA PHE A 191 0.58 -15.17 7.20
C PHE A 191 1.59 -16.27 7.53
N ARG A 192 1.66 -17.27 6.64
CA ARG A 192 2.73 -18.31 6.66
C ARG A 192 3.97 -17.93 5.85
N ASN A 193 3.85 -16.96 4.95
CA ASN A 193 4.95 -16.47 4.13
C ASN A 193 5.62 -15.28 4.85
N PRO A 194 6.91 -15.37 5.23
CA PRO A 194 7.60 -14.31 5.98
C PRO A 194 7.61 -12.95 5.28
N ARG A 195 7.69 -12.93 3.94
CA ARG A 195 7.68 -11.69 3.17
C ARG A 195 6.30 -11.02 3.19
N ARG A 196 5.22 -11.80 3.02
CA ARG A 196 3.84 -11.30 3.15
C ARG A 196 3.57 -10.80 4.57
N LEU A 197 4.03 -11.54 5.58
CA LEU A 197 3.92 -11.10 6.99
C LEU A 197 4.62 -9.75 7.19
N LYS A 198 5.88 -9.62 6.75
CA LYS A 198 6.64 -8.37 6.87
C LYS A 198 5.92 -7.21 6.15
N ARG A 199 5.36 -7.47 4.97
CA ARG A 199 4.62 -6.47 4.19
C ARG A 199 3.36 -6.00 4.90
N TRP A 200 2.57 -6.93 5.43
CA TRP A 200 1.39 -6.61 6.22
C TRP A 200 1.78 -5.82 7.48
N VAL A 201 2.80 -6.25 8.24
CA VAL A 201 3.28 -5.54 9.43
C VAL A 201 3.73 -4.12 9.10
N ASN A 202 4.54 -3.96 8.06
CA ASN A 202 5.02 -2.64 7.63
C ASN A 202 3.86 -1.74 7.17
N SER A 203 2.93 -2.29 6.39
CA SER A 203 1.72 -1.57 5.98
C SER A 203 0.89 -1.17 7.19
N PHE A 204 0.65 -2.08 8.14
CA PHE A 204 -0.13 -1.82 9.35
C PHE A 204 0.47 -0.70 10.19
N ARG A 205 1.78 -0.73 10.45
CA ARG A 205 2.48 0.34 11.18
C ARG A 205 2.31 1.71 10.53
N ILE A 206 2.51 1.79 9.21
CA ILE A 206 2.36 3.03 8.46
C ILE A 206 0.91 3.53 8.52
N HIS A 207 -0.07 2.64 8.33
CA HIS A 207 -1.47 3.04 8.31
C HIS A 207 -2.00 3.40 9.69
N VAL A 208 -1.51 2.80 10.79
CA VAL A 208 -1.84 3.28 12.14
C VAL A 208 -1.37 4.72 12.33
N TYR A 209 -0.14 5.03 11.91
CA TYR A 209 0.38 6.39 11.98
C TYR A 209 -0.44 7.36 11.12
N LEU A 210 -0.82 6.97 9.91
CA LEU A 210 -1.64 7.79 9.01
C LEU A 210 -3.06 7.99 9.55
N ALA A 211 -3.71 6.95 10.08
CA ALA A 211 -5.05 7.06 10.66
C ALA A 211 -5.06 8.04 11.84
N MET A 212 -4.00 8.04 12.66
CA MET A 212 -3.82 9.02 13.74
C MET A 212 -3.61 10.45 13.21
N ALA A 213 -2.79 10.61 12.15
CA ALA A 213 -2.53 11.90 11.54
C ALA A 213 -3.77 12.50 10.87
N ASP A 214 -4.54 11.66 10.17
CA ASP A 214 -5.78 12.02 9.47
C ASP A 214 -6.99 12.07 10.40
N LYS A 215 -6.83 11.65 11.67
CA LYS A 215 -7.85 11.62 12.72
C LYS A 215 -9.09 10.81 12.31
N ILE A 216 -8.85 9.66 11.71
CA ILE A 216 -9.92 8.77 11.31
C ILE A 216 -10.42 8.00 12.51
N ASP A 217 -11.73 7.96 12.67
CA ASP A 217 -12.41 7.28 13.76
C ASP A 217 -12.53 5.78 13.45
N VAL A 218 -11.39 5.08 13.44
CA VAL A 218 -11.30 3.63 13.25
C VAL A 218 -10.33 3.02 14.27
N SER A 219 -10.71 1.88 14.87
CA SER A 219 -9.86 1.18 15.83
C SER A 219 -8.63 0.56 15.15
N ALA A 220 -7.51 0.47 15.87
CA ALA A 220 -6.31 -0.18 15.37
C ALA A 220 -6.56 -1.67 15.02
N GLU A 221 -7.48 -2.32 15.73
CA GLU A 221 -7.86 -3.71 15.47
C GLU A 221 -8.67 -3.86 14.18
N HIS A 222 -9.66 -2.99 13.92
CA HIS A 222 -10.41 -2.99 12.67
C HIS A 222 -9.48 -2.71 11.48
N LEU A 223 -8.56 -1.76 11.63
CA LEU A 223 -7.54 -1.48 10.64
C LEU A 223 -6.63 -2.70 10.39
N ALA A 224 -6.19 -3.39 11.44
CA ALA A 224 -5.38 -4.61 11.32
C ALA A 224 -6.13 -5.68 10.50
N ARG A 225 -7.39 -5.96 10.86
CA ARG A 225 -8.27 -6.92 10.18
C ARG A 225 -8.50 -6.53 8.71
N PHE A 226 -8.80 -5.27 8.45
CA PHE A 226 -8.99 -4.73 7.10
C PHE A 226 -7.75 -4.90 6.22
N LEU A 227 -6.55 -4.63 6.76
CA LEU A 227 -5.31 -4.82 6.02
C LEU A 227 -4.98 -6.30 5.77
N VAL A 228 -5.42 -7.22 6.65
CA VAL A 228 -5.34 -8.66 6.34
C VAL A 228 -6.19 -8.98 5.11
N LEU A 229 -7.43 -8.46 5.06
CA LEU A 229 -8.34 -8.67 3.93
C LEU A 229 -7.76 -8.10 2.63
N CYS A 230 -7.22 -6.88 2.65
CA CYS A 230 -6.58 -6.27 1.48
C CYS A 230 -5.35 -7.05 1.00
N GLU A 231 -4.60 -7.66 1.92
CA GLU A 231 -3.39 -8.40 1.59
C GLU A 231 -3.69 -9.83 1.08
N LYS A 232 -4.79 -10.43 1.54
CA LYS A 232 -5.14 -11.84 1.28
C LYS A 232 -6.23 -12.03 0.26
N TRP A 233 -7.32 -11.28 0.40
CA TRP A 233 -8.53 -11.41 -0.38
C TRP A 233 -9.02 -10.05 -0.88
N PRO A 234 -8.20 -9.27 -1.60
CA PRO A 234 -8.62 -7.98 -2.12
C PRO A 234 -9.83 -8.09 -3.06
N GLY A 235 -10.01 -9.19 -3.79
CA GLY A 235 -11.21 -9.39 -4.63
C GLY A 235 -12.50 -9.52 -3.83
N LEU A 236 -12.42 -10.08 -2.61
CA LEU A 236 -13.54 -10.15 -1.68
C LEU A 236 -13.94 -8.75 -1.19
N VAL A 237 -12.95 -7.92 -0.81
CA VAL A 237 -13.18 -6.53 -0.41
C VAL A 237 -13.83 -5.75 -1.57
N ALA A 238 -13.31 -5.91 -2.79
CA ALA A 238 -13.85 -5.26 -3.99
C ALA A 238 -15.31 -5.61 -4.25
N MET A 239 -15.67 -6.89 -4.07
CA MET A 239 -17.03 -7.37 -4.25
C MET A 239 -17.97 -6.76 -3.20
N PHE A 240 -17.57 -6.70 -1.93
CA PHE A 240 -18.39 -6.09 -0.89
C PHE A 240 -18.56 -4.58 -1.07
N LEU A 241 -17.56 -3.88 -1.62
CA LEU A 241 -17.71 -2.49 -2.01
C LEU A 241 -18.69 -2.30 -3.18
N ALA A 242 -18.64 -3.17 -4.19
CA ALA A 242 -19.53 -3.11 -5.33
C ALA A 242 -20.98 -3.48 -4.96
N HIS A 243 -21.16 -4.34 -3.95
CA HIS A 243 -22.45 -4.87 -3.54
C HIS A 243 -22.64 -4.83 -2.00
N PRO A 244 -22.83 -3.64 -1.39
CA PRO A 244 -22.94 -3.51 0.07
C PRO A 244 -24.07 -4.36 0.69
N GLN A 245 -25.16 -4.57 -0.04
CA GLN A 245 -26.28 -5.42 0.37
C GLN A 245 -25.86 -6.88 0.61
N LEU A 246 -24.89 -7.40 -0.16
CA LEU A 246 -24.36 -8.75 0.06
C LEU A 246 -23.53 -8.83 1.32
N PHE A 247 -22.80 -7.76 1.63
CA PHE A 247 -21.99 -7.69 2.84
C PHE A 247 -22.88 -7.74 4.09
N GLU A 248 -23.93 -6.93 4.13
CA GLU A 248 -24.91 -6.92 5.23
C GLU A 248 -25.64 -8.25 5.37
N ALA A 249 -26.09 -8.85 4.27
CA ALA A 249 -26.74 -10.16 4.28
C ALA A 249 -25.80 -11.27 4.79
N TRP A 250 -24.53 -11.25 4.36
CA TRP A 250 -23.50 -12.18 4.81
C TRP A 250 -23.18 -12.01 6.31
N LEU A 251 -23.10 -10.77 6.80
CA LEU A 251 -22.93 -10.48 8.23
C LEU A 251 -24.12 -10.96 9.06
N GLY A 252 -25.34 -10.78 8.55
CA GLY A 252 -26.60 -11.24 9.15
C GLY A 252 -26.78 -12.76 9.18
N GLY A 253 -25.93 -13.52 8.49
CA GLY A 253 -25.98 -14.99 8.47
C GLY A 253 -26.93 -15.58 7.44
N GLU A 254 -27.56 -14.76 6.60
CA GLU A 254 -28.43 -15.18 5.50
C GLU A 254 -28.00 -14.54 4.19
N PRO A 255 -26.88 -14.97 3.57
CA PRO A 255 -26.71 -14.73 2.16
C PRO A 255 -27.67 -15.66 1.43
N GLU A 256 -28.71 -15.13 0.77
CA GLU A 256 -29.36 -15.89 -0.29
C GLU A 256 -28.27 -16.18 -1.33
N ILE A 257 -27.78 -17.43 -1.31
CA ILE A 257 -26.69 -17.95 -2.16
C ILE A 257 -26.89 -17.56 -3.63
N GLU A 258 -28.14 -17.43 -4.08
CA GLU A 258 -28.51 -16.98 -5.42
C GLU A 258 -28.21 -15.49 -5.68
N SER A 259 -28.46 -14.59 -4.72
CA SER A 259 -28.11 -13.16 -4.85
C SER A 259 -26.58 -12.96 -4.94
N PHE A 260 -25.83 -13.75 -4.17
CA PHE A 260 -24.38 -13.80 -4.25
C PHE A 260 -23.93 -14.30 -5.63
N ARG A 261 -24.60 -15.34 -6.15
CA ARG A 261 -24.34 -15.95 -7.46
C ARG A 261 -24.55 -14.99 -8.61
N GLU A 262 -25.66 -14.25 -8.61
CA GLU A 262 -25.97 -13.26 -9.62
C GLU A 262 -24.98 -12.09 -9.62
N ALA A 263 -24.54 -11.64 -8.43
CA ALA A 263 -23.55 -10.58 -8.32
C ALA A 263 -22.14 -11.01 -8.76
N VAL A 264 -21.74 -12.24 -8.44
CA VAL A 264 -20.49 -12.84 -8.93
C VAL A 264 -20.51 -12.96 -10.45
N ASN A 265 -21.60 -13.50 -11.01
CA ASN A 265 -21.73 -13.76 -12.45
C ASN A 265 -21.87 -12.49 -13.29
N SER A 266 -22.56 -11.46 -12.78
CA SER A 266 -22.72 -10.18 -13.49
C SER A 266 -21.46 -9.31 -13.47
N SER A 267 -20.56 -9.55 -12.53
CA SER A 267 -19.31 -8.82 -12.43
C SER A 267 -18.23 -9.36 -13.37
N ASP A 268 -18.44 -10.49 -14.07
CA ASP A 268 -17.48 -11.11 -15.01
C ASP A 268 -16.10 -11.42 -14.40
N LEU A 269 -16.06 -11.60 -13.07
CA LEU A 269 -14.79 -11.49 -12.35
C LEU A 269 -14.32 -12.74 -11.61
N PHE A 270 -15.16 -13.75 -11.41
CA PHE A 270 -14.76 -14.94 -10.67
C PHE A 270 -15.70 -16.15 -10.78
N SER A 271 -15.17 -17.33 -10.43
CA SER A 271 -15.96 -18.50 -10.10
C SER A 271 -16.65 -18.30 -8.75
N PHE A 272 -17.97 -18.42 -8.75
CA PHE A 272 -18.83 -18.35 -7.57
C PHE A 272 -18.41 -19.32 -6.44
N GLN A 273 -17.94 -20.50 -6.81
CA GLN A 273 -17.63 -21.57 -5.87
C GLN A 273 -16.44 -21.20 -4.95
N ASP A 274 -15.39 -20.62 -5.52
CA ASP A 274 -14.17 -20.26 -4.78
C ASP A 274 -14.40 -19.12 -3.78
N ALA A 275 -15.30 -18.19 -4.14
CA ALA A 275 -15.73 -17.09 -3.27
C ALA A 275 -16.49 -17.59 -2.04
N ILE A 276 -17.44 -18.52 -2.22
CA ILE A 276 -18.20 -19.10 -1.11
C ILE A 276 -17.29 -19.93 -0.19
N GLU A 277 -16.45 -20.80 -0.75
CA GLU A 277 -15.56 -21.64 0.07
C GLU A 277 -14.61 -20.80 0.92
N THR A 278 -14.12 -19.68 0.37
CA THR A 278 -13.30 -18.72 1.13
C THR A 278 -14.09 -18.04 2.23
N LEU A 279 -15.32 -17.59 1.93
CA LEU A 279 -16.20 -16.91 2.89
C LEU A 279 -16.65 -17.80 4.05
N GLN A 280 -16.73 -19.11 3.84
CA GLN A 280 -17.10 -20.09 4.87
C GLN A 280 -15.94 -20.47 5.79
N GLN A 281 -14.71 -19.98 5.53
CA GLN A 281 -13.59 -20.21 6.44
C GLN A 281 -13.79 -19.37 7.71
N ASP A 282 -13.75 -20.02 8.88
CA ASP A 282 -13.84 -19.34 10.19
C ASP A 282 -12.80 -18.21 10.35
N SER A 283 -11.63 -18.38 9.72
CA SER A 283 -10.59 -17.36 9.66
C SER A 283 -11.04 -16.08 8.93
N VAL A 284 -11.80 -16.19 7.85
CA VAL A 284 -12.32 -15.03 7.12
C VAL A 284 -13.50 -14.41 7.88
N ILE A 285 -14.40 -15.23 8.42
CA ILE A 285 -15.55 -14.75 9.21
C ILE A 285 -15.08 -13.94 10.42
N SER A 286 -14.09 -14.43 11.16
CA SER A 286 -13.52 -13.75 12.33
C SER A 286 -12.84 -12.41 11.99
N LEU A 287 -12.35 -12.21 10.76
CA LEU A 287 -11.83 -10.91 10.32
C LEU A 287 -12.92 -9.84 10.19
N PHE A 288 -14.18 -10.22 9.96
CA PHE A 288 -15.27 -9.25 9.87
C PHE A 288 -16.08 -9.15 11.16
N LYS A 289 -16.39 -10.29 11.80
CA LYS A 289 -17.24 -10.33 13.01
C LYS A 289 -16.48 -10.15 14.32
N GLY A 290 -15.15 -10.32 14.31
CA GLY A 290 -14.34 -10.48 15.51
C GLY A 290 -14.32 -11.94 15.99
N ASP A 291 -13.32 -12.31 16.81
CA ASP A 291 -13.28 -13.64 17.42
C ASP A 291 -14.24 -13.69 18.62
N SER A 292 -15.29 -14.51 18.52
CA SER A 292 -16.17 -14.82 19.65
C SER A 292 -15.60 -15.89 20.60
N SER A 293 -14.49 -16.53 20.23
CA SER A 293 -13.91 -17.68 20.95
C SER A 293 -12.67 -17.37 21.80
N VAL A 294 -12.18 -16.12 21.80
CA VAL A 294 -10.89 -15.77 22.44
C VAL A 294 -11.00 -14.74 23.58
N ASP A 295 -12.12 -14.03 23.75
CA ASP A 295 -12.14 -12.85 24.63
C ASP A 295 -13.06 -13.02 25.87
N GLU A 296 -12.53 -13.65 26.92
CA GLU A 296 -12.95 -13.37 28.31
C GLU A 296 -12.16 -12.19 28.93
N GLY A 297 -11.34 -11.50 28.14
CA GLY A 297 -10.58 -10.34 28.62
C GLY A 297 -10.15 -9.42 27.49
N ASP A 298 -10.94 -8.36 27.30
CA ASP A 298 -10.48 -7.06 26.78
C ASP A 298 -10.33 -6.84 25.25
N SER A 299 -11.23 -7.38 24.42
CA SER A 299 -11.49 -6.74 23.10
C SER A 299 -12.98 -6.44 22.92
N SER A 300 -13.34 -5.17 23.17
CA SER A 300 -14.68 -4.61 22.93
C SER A 300 -14.93 -4.29 21.44
N VAL A 301 -13.99 -4.66 20.57
CA VAL A 301 -13.97 -4.25 19.17
C VAL A 301 -14.85 -5.19 18.35
N GLY A 302 -16.10 -4.78 18.16
CA GLY A 302 -17.12 -5.54 17.44
C GLY A 302 -16.87 -5.73 15.95
N MET A 303 -17.97 -5.97 15.24
CA MET A 303 -17.99 -6.21 13.80
C MET A 303 -17.57 -4.98 12.98
N ILE A 304 -16.84 -5.18 11.88
CA ILE A 304 -16.62 -4.14 10.86
C ILE A 304 -17.95 -3.95 10.12
N LYS A 305 -18.56 -2.77 10.24
CA LYS A 305 -19.84 -2.43 9.58
C LYS A 305 -19.64 -2.06 8.11
N ALA A 306 -20.70 -2.09 7.28
CA ALA A 306 -20.57 -1.71 5.87
C ALA A 306 -20.06 -0.27 5.68
N ASP A 307 -20.58 0.68 6.46
CA ASP A 307 -20.15 2.08 6.40
C ASP A 307 -18.68 2.24 6.78
N GLU A 308 -18.22 1.48 7.77
CA GLU A 308 -16.83 1.49 8.21
C GLU A 308 -15.90 0.83 7.18
N LEU A 309 -16.31 -0.29 6.59
CA LEU A 309 -15.58 -0.93 5.50
C LEU A 309 -15.42 0.03 4.31
N ARG A 310 -16.49 0.75 3.96
CA ARG A 310 -16.46 1.77 2.90
C ARG A 310 -15.52 2.92 3.25
N LEU A 311 -15.63 3.46 4.46
CA LEU A 311 -14.73 4.51 4.95
C LEU A 311 -13.26 4.08 4.86
N LEU A 312 -12.95 2.87 5.33
CA LEU A 312 -11.61 2.30 5.28
C LEU A 312 -11.11 2.13 3.84
N CYS A 313 -11.97 1.69 2.92
CA CYS A 313 -11.61 1.54 1.52
C CYS A 313 -11.39 2.89 0.83
N ASP A 314 -12.24 3.88 1.09
CA ASP A 314 -12.09 5.22 0.52
C ASP A 314 -10.82 5.90 1.04
N TRP A 315 -10.52 5.77 2.34
CA TRP A 315 -9.32 6.34 2.94
C TRP A 315 -8.03 5.63 2.54
N TYR A 316 -8.01 4.29 2.53
CA TYR A 316 -6.88 3.50 2.06
C TYR A 316 -6.64 3.68 0.54
N ASP A 317 -7.60 4.30 -0.16
CA ASP A 317 -7.69 4.37 -1.61
C ASP A 317 -7.57 2.96 -2.20
N PHE A 318 -8.46 2.09 -1.70
CA PHE A 318 -8.54 0.70 -2.08
C PHE A 318 -8.97 0.59 -3.54
N ARG A 319 -8.00 0.35 -4.41
CA ARG A 319 -8.22 0.02 -5.81
C ARG A 319 -7.97 -1.47 -5.98
N PHE A 320 -9.03 -2.25 -6.12
CA PHE A 320 -8.87 -3.63 -6.55
C PHE A 320 -8.46 -3.64 -8.01
N TYR A 321 -7.21 -4.00 -8.23
CA TYR A 321 -6.57 -3.87 -9.51
C TYR A 321 -7.09 -4.93 -10.49
N ARG A 322 -8.03 -4.51 -11.35
CA ARG A 322 -8.54 -5.26 -12.50
C ARG A 322 -7.81 -4.85 -13.77
#